data_AF-A0A9D3MBD1-F1
#
_entry.id   AF-A0A9D3MBD1-F1
#
_cell.length_a   1.000
_cell.length_b   1.000
_cell.length_c   1.000
_cell.angle_alpha   90.00
_cell.angle_beta   90.00
_cell.angle_gamma   90.00
#
_symmetry.space_group_name_H-M   'P 1'
#
loop_
_entity.id
_entity.type
_entity.pdbx_description
1 polymer ?
#
loop_
_entity_poly.entity_id
_entity_poly.type
_entity_poly.pdbx_seq_one_letter_code
_entity_poly.pdbx_strand_id
1 'polypeptide(L)'
;MVDRLQEHDDNNQEPPADHTLADVITSSDHTLADVITSHSPGDWQEQIYPLVVTLKDCVTEVVDRATKSMTFVLLQEAACSIPQGLFLKQRRDVVFSQGLAALACGFVMRLYAGVEDKAFLQQLHLVGLVAQFESLLSTYSEEIGMLEDMEVGISDLQRVSFKITEAKSDDPADLQPIVSGRREYYTVEVPLPGEVFGALPEELKEGKPLQVYPVLFNVGINQQQTLAERFGDISSQERINQKNFEILEAYYKSLSDKLPLQYLPCFQTQTDLKELLETLGQNIMTKKRKNVEILWLAGTICRRLNGIRFTSCKSAKDRTSMSVTLEQCALLRDEHELNKDYFVRALDCMRREGCRIENVQKNIKCRKYAFNMLQLMAFPKFYRPPEGTYGKVDS
;
A
#
# COMPACT_ATOMS: atom_id res chain seq x y z
N MET A 1 20.17 12.03 -33.49
CA MET A 1 21.57 12.45 -33.70
C MET A 1 22.40 11.61 -32.75
N VAL A 2 23.32 10.85 -33.34
CA VAL A 2 24.18 9.78 -32.78
C VAL A 2 25.30 10.44 -31.95
N ASP A 3 25.70 9.93 -30.78
CA ASP A 3 26.86 9.03 -30.54
C ASP A 3 26.81 8.61 -29.04
N ARG A 4 26.86 7.32 -28.63
CA ARG A 4 27.93 6.30 -28.71
C ARG A 4 29.26 6.71 -28.08
N LEU A 5 29.53 6.25 -26.85
CA LEU A 5 30.86 5.85 -26.42
C LEU A 5 30.77 4.53 -25.64
N GLN A 6 31.60 3.59 -26.08
CA GLN A 6 31.65 2.18 -25.72
C GLN A 6 32.44 1.95 -24.43
N GLU A 7 31.93 1.01 -23.65
CA GLU A 7 32.69 0.21 -22.68
C GLU A 7 33.67 -0.71 -23.42
N HIS A 8 34.85 -0.93 -22.84
CA HIS A 8 35.64 -2.12 -23.12
C HIS A 8 36.24 -2.65 -21.81
N ASP A 9 35.80 -3.86 -21.47
CA ASP A 9 36.38 -4.79 -20.50
C ASP A 9 37.84 -5.10 -20.82
N ASP A 10 38.68 -5.34 -19.80
CA ASP A 10 39.09 -6.72 -19.50
C ASP A 10 39.94 -6.88 -18.22
N ASN A 11 39.44 -7.79 -17.38
CA ASN A 11 40.07 -8.71 -16.43
C ASN A 11 41.60 -8.77 -16.34
N ASN A 12 42.15 -8.81 -15.12
CA ASN A 12 42.65 -10.08 -14.54
C ASN A 12 43.09 -9.97 -13.07
N GLN A 13 43.00 -11.13 -12.41
CA GLN A 13 43.05 -11.41 -10.98
C GLN A 13 44.44 -11.22 -10.31
N GLU A 14 44.38 -10.71 -9.07
CA GLU A 14 45.12 -11.01 -7.81
C GLU A 14 45.92 -12.34 -7.71
N PRO A 15 46.74 -12.62 -6.64
CA PRO A 15 47.13 -11.85 -5.42
C PRO A 15 48.64 -12.11 -5.00
N PRO A 16 49.08 -12.19 -3.71
CA PRO A 16 48.99 -11.29 -2.52
C PRO A 16 50.37 -10.98 -1.84
N ALA A 17 50.29 -10.27 -0.69
CA ALA A 17 51.12 -10.40 0.53
C ALA A 17 52.53 -9.78 0.52
N ASP A 18 53.13 -9.29 1.60
CA ASP A 18 52.74 -8.76 2.92
C ASP A 18 54.05 -8.17 3.52
N HIS A 19 53.92 -7.27 4.49
CA HIS A 19 54.91 -7.00 5.57
C HIS A 19 56.32 -6.38 5.34
N THR A 20 56.44 -5.13 5.82
CA THR A 20 57.33 -4.61 6.90
C THR A 20 58.83 -4.28 6.74
N LEU A 21 59.14 -3.10 7.33
CA LEU A 21 60.32 -2.65 8.10
C LEU A 21 61.67 -2.46 7.35
N ALA A 22 62.20 -1.22 7.32
CA ALA A 22 63.17 -0.65 8.28
C ALA A 22 64.56 -1.32 8.10
N ASP A 23 65.70 -0.67 7.86
CA ASP A 23 66.28 0.46 8.56
C ASP A 23 67.68 0.74 7.98
N VAL A 24 68.03 2.03 7.83
CA VAL A 24 69.26 2.64 8.41
C VAL A 24 70.61 2.47 7.68
N ILE A 25 71.42 3.54 7.84
CA ILE A 25 72.90 3.64 7.78
C ILE A 25 73.48 4.42 6.59
N THR A 26 73.40 5.75 6.74
CA THR A 26 74.48 6.75 6.85
C THR A 26 75.61 6.88 5.78
N SER A 27 75.76 8.14 5.31
CA SER A 27 76.98 8.98 5.20
C SER A 27 78.23 8.41 4.52
N SER A 28 79.01 9.08 3.69
CA SER A 28 79.24 10.50 3.37
C SER A 28 80.44 10.54 2.41
N ASP A 29 80.48 11.41 1.39
CA ASP A 29 81.58 12.38 1.23
C ASP A 29 81.40 13.36 0.05
N HIS A 30 81.61 14.62 0.41
CA HIS A 30 81.94 15.87 -0.29
C HIS A 30 82.80 15.71 -1.59
N THR A 31 82.87 16.61 -2.58
CA THR A 31 82.59 18.07 -2.73
C THR A 31 82.85 18.46 -4.19
N LEU A 32 82.21 19.51 -4.71
CA LEU A 32 82.91 20.68 -5.28
C LEU A 32 81.92 21.82 -5.57
N ALA A 33 82.31 23.01 -5.14
CA ALA A 33 81.53 24.23 -5.09
C ALA A 33 81.48 24.95 -6.45
N ASP A 34 80.40 25.69 -6.69
CA ASP A 34 80.48 26.92 -7.49
C ASP A 34 79.43 27.95 -7.07
N VAL A 35 79.87 29.20 -7.13
CA VAL A 35 79.35 30.38 -6.43
C VAL A 35 78.25 31.07 -7.25
N ILE A 36 77.01 30.94 -6.76
CA ILE A 36 75.98 31.97 -6.56
C ILE A 36 76.10 33.25 -7.43
N THR A 37 75.29 33.33 -8.48
CA THR A 37 74.47 34.53 -8.70
C THR A 37 73.22 34.38 -7.84
N SER A 38 73.04 35.29 -6.89
CA SER A 38 72.03 35.22 -5.84
C SER A 38 70.65 35.58 -6.38
N HIS A 39 69.96 34.61 -6.98
CA HIS A 39 68.52 34.53 -6.79
C HIS A 39 68.30 33.67 -5.55
N SER A 40 67.95 34.32 -4.43
CA SER A 40 67.48 33.62 -3.24
C SER A 40 66.31 32.73 -3.67
N PRO A 41 66.38 31.39 -3.51
CA PRO A 41 65.32 30.48 -3.97
C PRO A 41 63.94 30.71 -3.33
N GLY A 42 63.83 31.64 -2.36
CA GLY A 42 62.60 32.01 -1.65
C GLY A 42 61.90 33.31 -2.09
N ASP A 43 62.50 34.14 -2.95
CA ASP A 43 61.95 35.48 -3.27
C ASP A 43 60.65 35.41 -4.10
N TRP A 44 60.59 34.47 -5.05
CA TRP A 44 59.38 34.25 -5.84
C TRP A 44 58.25 33.58 -5.03
N GLN A 45 58.59 32.76 -4.03
CA GLN A 45 57.59 32.13 -3.15
C GLN A 45 56.94 33.16 -2.25
N GLU A 46 57.72 34.08 -1.68
CA GLU A 46 57.20 35.18 -0.85
C GLU A 46 56.35 36.18 -1.67
N GLN A 47 56.63 36.36 -2.96
CA GLN A 47 55.83 37.22 -3.84
C GLN A 47 54.56 36.54 -4.38
N ILE A 48 54.60 35.22 -4.64
CA ILE A 48 53.46 34.46 -5.16
C ILE A 48 52.48 34.09 -4.03
N TYR A 49 52.95 33.84 -2.82
CA TYR A 49 52.10 33.40 -1.71
C TYR A 49 50.91 34.35 -1.42
N PRO A 50 51.09 35.69 -1.32
CA PRO A 50 49.98 36.63 -1.15
C PRO A 50 48.97 36.60 -2.30
N LEU A 51 49.43 36.40 -3.53
CA LEU A 51 48.57 36.28 -4.72
C LEU A 51 47.75 34.99 -4.70
N VAL A 52 48.36 33.87 -4.28
CA VAL A 52 47.68 32.58 -4.12
C VAL A 52 46.65 32.64 -2.99
N VAL A 53 46.97 33.28 -1.87
CA VAL A 53 46.01 33.52 -0.77
C VAL A 53 44.85 34.39 -1.25
N THR A 54 45.14 35.51 -1.92
CA THR A 54 44.10 36.40 -2.47
C THR A 54 43.21 35.66 -3.47
N LEU A 55 43.79 34.85 -4.36
CA LEU A 55 43.02 34.03 -5.31
C LEU A 55 42.14 33.01 -4.58
N LYS A 56 42.66 32.34 -3.55
CA LYS A 56 41.89 31.40 -2.73
C LYS A 56 40.72 32.10 -2.03
N ASP A 57 40.94 33.29 -1.48
CA ASP A 57 39.90 34.08 -0.81
C ASP A 57 38.82 34.52 -1.80
N CYS A 58 39.21 35.02 -2.98
CA CYS A 58 38.30 35.35 -4.08
C CYS A 58 37.47 34.13 -4.53
N VAL A 59 38.11 32.96 -4.70
CA VAL A 59 37.40 31.72 -5.06
C VAL A 59 36.43 31.32 -3.95
N THR A 60 36.83 31.45 -2.68
CA THR A 60 35.97 31.15 -1.53
C THR A 60 34.75 32.08 -1.49
N GLU A 61 34.93 33.37 -1.76
CA GLU A 61 33.82 34.34 -1.84
C GLU A 61 32.87 34.02 -3.00
N VAL A 62 33.41 33.65 -4.17
CA VAL A 62 32.59 33.24 -5.32
C VAL A 62 31.79 31.97 -5.00
N VAL A 63 32.40 30.98 -4.35
CA VAL A 63 31.74 29.74 -3.92
C VAL A 63 30.63 30.04 -2.90
N ASP A 64 30.89 30.89 -1.91
CA ASP A 64 29.87 31.30 -0.93
C ASP A 64 28.71 32.03 -1.60
N ARG A 65 29.00 32.96 -2.52
CA ARG A 65 27.98 33.69 -3.28
C ARG A 65 27.16 32.77 -4.19
N ALA A 66 27.80 31.82 -4.85
CA ALA A 66 27.13 30.82 -5.68
C ALA A 66 26.21 29.93 -4.82
N THR A 67 26.70 29.48 -3.66
CA THR A 67 25.94 28.65 -2.71
C THR A 67 24.69 29.39 -2.19
N LYS A 68 24.85 30.65 -1.79
CA LYS A 68 23.74 31.50 -1.34
C LYS A 68 22.73 31.74 -2.46
N SER A 69 23.20 32.02 -3.68
CA SER A 69 22.34 32.24 -4.85
C SER A 69 21.55 30.96 -5.21
N MET A 70 22.20 29.80 -5.19
CA MET A 70 21.54 28.51 -5.42
C MET A 70 20.50 28.21 -4.35
N THR A 71 20.83 28.46 -3.07
CA THR A 71 19.90 28.30 -1.95
C THR A 71 18.68 29.20 -2.11
N PHE A 72 18.88 30.46 -2.54
CA PHE A 72 17.78 31.38 -2.82
C PHE A 72 16.87 30.88 -3.95
N VAL A 73 17.45 30.38 -5.05
CA VAL A 73 16.67 29.81 -6.17
C VAL A 73 15.86 28.60 -5.71
N LEU A 74 16.46 27.69 -4.96
CA LEU A 74 15.77 26.52 -4.40
C LEU A 74 14.65 26.92 -3.43
N LEU A 75 14.87 27.95 -2.60
CA LEU A 75 13.84 28.50 -1.71
C LEU A 75 12.70 29.17 -2.50
N GLN A 76 13.01 29.86 -3.59
CA GLN A 76 12.01 30.48 -4.45
C GLN A 76 11.17 29.43 -5.18
N GLU A 77 11.80 28.37 -5.70
CA GLU A 77 11.11 27.22 -6.28
C GLU A 77 10.22 26.50 -5.26
N ALA A 78 10.74 26.30 -4.04
CA ALA A 78 9.95 25.76 -2.92
C ALA A 78 8.76 26.68 -2.62
N ALA A 79 8.97 28.00 -2.49
CA ALA A 79 7.90 28.95 -2.22
C ALA A 79 6.79 28.94 -3.28
N CYS A 80 7.15 28.85 -4.56
CA CYS A 80 6.20 28.73 -5.67
C CYS A 80 5.41 27.41 -5.65
N SER A 81 6.01 26.33 -5.16
CA SER A 81 5.38 25.00 -5.11
C SER A 81 4.59 24.73 -3.81
N ILE A 82 4.78 25.53 -2.75
CA ILE A 82 4.07 25.41 -1.47
C ILE A 82 2.53 25.32 -1.64
N PRO A 83 1.85 26.20 -2.40
CA PRO A 83 0.39 26.13 -2.53
C PRO A 83 -0.07 24.80 -3.11
N GLN A 84 0.58 24.33 -4.19
CA GLN A 84 0.28 23.04 -4.81
C GLN A 84 0.54 21.88 -3.84
N GLY A 85 1.65 21.94 -3.10
CA GLY A 85 1.99 20.97 -2.07
C GLY A 85 0.99 20.93 -0.92
N LEU A 86 0.42 22.07 -0.52
CA LEU A 86 -0.65 22.14 0.48
C LEU A 86 -1.95 21.50 -0.01
N PHE A 87 -2.35 21.76 -1.26
CA PHE A 87 -3.53 21.11 -1.85
C PHE A 87 -3.37 19.60 -1.95
N LEU A 88 -2.19 19.12 -2.36
CA LEU A 88 -1.90 17.68 -2.41
C LEU A 88 -1.90 17.05 -1.01
N LYS A 89 -1.36 17.73 0.00
CA LYS A 89 -1.42 17.28 1.40
C LYS A 89 -2.86 17.19 1.88
N GLN A 90 -3.67 18.23 1.65
CA GLN A 90 -5.08 18.23 2.03
C GLN A 90 -5.85 17.11 1.33
N ARG A 91 -5.62 16.89 0.04
CA ARG A 91 -6.23 15.79 -0.72
C ARG A 91 -5.85 14.43 -0.10
N ARG A 92 -4.56 14.22 0.20
CA ARG A 92 -4.08 13.01 0.88
C ARG A 92 -4.73 12.81 2.25
N ASP A 93 -4.96 13.88 3.02
CA ASP A 93 -5.65 13.80 4.32
C ASP A 93 -7.09 13.36 4.21
N VAL A 94 -7.81 13.89 3.22
CA VAL A 94 -9.20 13.52 2.98
C VAL A 94 -9.29 12.04 2.63
N VAL A 95 -8.44 11.57 1.72
CA VAL A 95 -8.40 10.16 1.32
C VAL A 95 -7.99 9.26 2.49
N PHE A 96 -6.96 9.66 3.25
CA PHE A 96 -6.53 8.93 4.45
C PHE A 96 -7.64 8.85 5.49
N SER A 97 -8.36 9.94 5.77
CA SER A 97 -9.46 9.97 6.72
C SER A 97 -10.60 9.03 6.31
N GLN A 98 -10.94 8.99 5.01
CA GLN A 98 -11.93 8.05 4.48
C GLN A 98 -11.48 6.60 4.64
N GLY A 99 -10.21 6.30 4.34
CA GLY A 99 -9.62 4.97 4.54
C GLY A 99 -9.59 4.56 6.01
N LEU A 100 -9.19 5.47 6.91
CA LEU A 100 -9.10 5.24 8.34
C LEU A 100 -10.48 4.97 8.95
N ALA A 101 -11.51 5.72 8.56
CA ALA A 101 -12.87 5.50 9.02
C ALA A 101 -13.38 4.10 8.63
N ALA A 102 -13.14 3.69 7.37
CA ALA A 102 -13.47 2.34 6.92
C ALA A 102 -12.69 1.27 7.69
N LEU A 103 -11.39 1.46 7.87
CA LEU A 103 -10.54 0.52 8.59
C LEU A 103 -10.95 0.38 10.05
N ALA A 104 -11.20 1.49 10.75
CA ALA A 104 -11.63 1.48 12.13
C ALA A 104 -12.97 0.74 12.29
N CYS A 105 -13.94 1.02 11.41
CA CYS A 105 -15.21 0.30 11.39
C CYS A 105 -15.00 -1.21 11.17
N GLY A 106 -14.17 -1.59 10.20
CA GLY A 106 -13.89 -3.01 9.92
C GLY A 106 -13.15 -3.70 11.06
N PHE A 107 -12.22 -3.01 11.72
CA PHE A 107 -11.49 -3.53 12.89
C PHE A 107 -12.43 -3.78 14.06
N VAL A 108 -13.29 -2.80 14.38
CA VAL A 108 -14.30 -2.93 15.43
C VAL A 108 -15.20 -4.13 15.15
N MET A 109 -15.75 -4.24 13.94
CA MET A 109 -16.63 -5.36 13.57
C MET A 109 -15.90 -6.71 13.66
N ARG A 110 -14.63 -6.78 13.23
CA ARG A 110 -13.83 -8.01 13.30
C ARG A 110 -13.48 -8.38 14.73
N LEU A 111 -13.18 -7.40 15.59
CA LEU A 111 -12.89 -7.59 17.01
C LEU A 111 -14.10 -8.17 17.73
N TYR A 112 -15.28 -7.55 17.59
CA TYR A 112 -16.52 -8.05 18.19
C TYR A 112 -16.87 -9.45 17.70
N ALA A 113 -16.72 -9.73 16.40
CA ALA A 113 -16.98 -11.06 15.84
C ALA A 113 -16.00 -12.14 16.32
N GLY A 114 -14.82 -11.76 16.81
CA GLY A 114 -13.75 -12.67 17.22
C GLY A 114 -13.44 -12.67 18.71
N VAL A 115 -14.21 -11.96 19.54
CA VAL A 115 -13.83 -11.72 20.94
C VAL A 115 -13.79 -13.00 21.79
N GLU A 116 -14.53 -14.03 21.39
CA GLU A 116 -14.52 -15.34 22.04
C GLU A 116 -13.50 -16.32 21.41
N ASP A 117 -12.94 -15.98 20.25
CA ASP A 117 -12.00 -16.81 19.52
C ASP A 117 -10.56 -16.58 20.02
N LYS A 118 -10.11 -17.47 20.90
CA LYS A 118 -8.78 -17.42 21.50
C LYS A 118 -7.65 -17.45 20.46
N ALA A 119 -7.83 -18.21 19.38
CA ALA A 119 -6.82 -18.33 18.33
C ALA A 119 -6.70 -17.01 17.54
N PHE A 120 -7.83 -16.38 17.24
CA PHE A 120 -7.87 -15.04 16.66
C PHE A 120 -7.23 -13.99 17.58
N LEU A 121 -7.55 -13.98 18.88
CA LEU A 121 -6.98 -13.00 19.82
C LEU A 121 -5.46 -13.15 19.95
N GLN A 122 -4.95 -14.38 19.91
CA GLN A 122 -3.51 -14.66 19.86
C GLN A 122 -2.88 -14.15 18.56
N GLN A 123 -3.55 -14.33 17.42
CA GLN A 123 -3.12 -13.75 16.14
C GLN A 123 -3.06 -12.22 16.18
N LEU A 124 -4.13 -11.61 16.67
CA LEU A 124 -4.27 -10.16 16.79
C LEU A 124 -3.13 -9.58 17.64
N HIS A 125 -2.80 -10.22 18.76
CA HIS A 125 -1.74 -9.77 19.66
C HIS A 125 -0.32 -9.97 19.09
N LEU A 126 0.00 -11.15 18.57
CA LEU A 126 1.39 -11.52 18.21
C LEU A 126 1.82 -11.02 16.83
N VAL A 127 0.86 -10.92 15.91
CA VAL A 127 1.11 -10.60 14.50
C VAL A 127 0.36 -9.34 14.09
N GLY A 128 -0.92 -9.23 14.43
CA GLY A 128 -1.83 -8.21 13.90
C GLY A 128 -2.69 -8.75 12.75
N LEU A 129 -3.41 -7.87 12.05
CA LEU A 129 -4.42 -8.25 11.05
C LEU A 129 -4.09 -7.76 9.66
N VAL A 130 -4.41 -8.54 8.63
CA VAL A 130 -4.45 -8.04 7.25
C VAL A 130 -5.79 -7.35 6.99
N ALA A 131 -5.75 -6.20 6.32
CA ALA A 131 -6.93 -5.50 5.83
C ALA A 131 -6.88 -5.44 4.29
N GLN A 132 -7.65 -6.30 3.64
CA GLN A 132 -7.69 -6.40 2.18
C GLN A 132 -8.75 -5.47 1.61
N PHE A 133 -8.30 -4.53 0.79
CA PHE A 133 -9.12 -3.61 0.03
C PHE A 133 -9.19 -4.07 -1.43
N GLU A 134 -10.40 -4.41 -1.88
CA GLU A 134 -10.72 -4.71 -3.26
C GLU A 134 -11.23 -3.46 -3.97
N SER A 135 -10.60 -3.10 -5.10
CA SER A 135 -11.03 -2.00 -5.95
C SER A 135 -11.45 -2.50 -7.34
N LEU A 136 -12.59 -1.99 -7.80
CA LEU A 136 -13.15 -2.26 -9.14
C LEU A 136 -13.00 -1.06 -10.09
N LEU A 137 -12.12 -0.11 -9.76
CA LEU A 137 -11.82 1.08 -10.56
C LEU A 137 -11.09 0.71 -11.84
N SER A 138 -11.43 1.36 -12.94
CA SER A 138 -10.70 1.23 -14.20
C SER A 138 -9.46 2.12 -14.24
N THR A 139 -8.41 1.69 -14.94
CA THR A 139 -7.21 2.49 -15.19
C THR A 139 -7.38 3.46 -16.36
N TYR A 140 -8.59 4.02 -16.54
CA TYR A 140 -8.91 4.88 -17.67
C TYR A 140 -9.78 6.07 -17.26
N SER A 141 -9.55 7.23 -17.89
CA SER A 141 -10.29 8.47 -17.62
C SER A 141 -10.30 8.81 -16.13
N GLU A 142 -11.38 9.33 -15.58
CA GLU A 142 -11.47 9.85 -14.20
C GLU A 142 -11.18 8.80 -13.12
N GLU A 143 -11.32 7.50 -13.40
CA GLU A 143 -11.12 6.46 -12.39
C GLU A 143 -9.64 6.19 -12.11
N ILE A 144 -8.71 6.61 -12.99
CA ILE A 144 -7.27 6.45 -12.73
C ILE A 144 -6.81 7.31 -11.56
N GLY A 145 -7.22 8.59 -11.50
CA GLY A 145 -6.87 9.47 -10.40
C GLY A 145 -7.50 9.05 -9.07
N MET A 146 -8.67 8.41 -9.12
CA MET A 146 -9.28 7.78 -7.93
C MET A 146 -8.46 6.58 -7.44
N LEU A 147 -7.90 5.79 -8.36
CA LEU A 147 -7.07 4.64 -8.03
C LEU A 147 -5.72 5.09 -7.44
N GLU A 148 -5.11 6.14 -7.99
CA GLU A 148 -3.87 6.74 -7.47
C GLU A 148 -4.05 7.29 -6.05
N ASP A 149 -5.14 8.02 -5.81
CA ASP A 149 -5.52 8.45 -4.47
C ASP A 149 -5.67 7.25 -3.52
N MET A 150 -6.45 6.25 -3.93
CA MET A 150 -6.75 5.07 -3.13
C MET A 150 -5.47 4.29 -2.79
N GLU A 151 -4.53 4.16 -3.72
CA GLU A 151 -3.23 3.54 -3.47
C GLU A 151 -2.47 4.25 -2.34
N VAL A 152 -2.33 5.58 -2.43
CA VAL A 152 -1.61 6.36 -1.42
C VAL A 152 -2.34 6.34 -0.08
N GLY A 153 -3.66 6.53 -0.09
CA GLY A 153 -4.48 6.54 1.11
C GLY A 153 -4.46 5.22 1.87
N ILE A 154 -4.54 4.09 1.17
CA ILE A 154 -4.48 2.76 1.78
C ILE A 154 -3.07 2.45 2.26
N SER A 155 -2.05 2.78 1.46
CA SER A 155 -0.66 2.59 1.88
C SER A 155 -0.34 3.36 3.15
N ASP A 156 -0.95 4.53 3.38
CA ASP A 156 -0.75 5.32 4.59
C ASP A 156 -1.40 4.73 5.84
N LEU A 157 -2.36 3.81 5.70
CA LEU A 157 -2.97 3.13 6.84
C LEU A 157 -1.98 2.25 7.60
N GLN A 158 -0.82 1.92 7.03
CA GLN A 158 0.28 1.24 7.75
C GLN A 158 0.81 2.05 8.94
N ARG A 159 0.51 3.35 9.01
CA ARG A 159 0.88 4.25 10.13
C ARG A 159 -0.12 4.20 11.29
N VAL A 160 -1.16 3.37 11.18
CA VAL A 160 -2.25 3.27 12.14
C VAL A 160 -2.04 2.03 13.01
N SER A 161 -2.06 2.24 14.32
CA SER A 161 -2.12 1.17 15.31
C SER A 161 -3.46 1.20 16.03
N PHE A 162 -3.91 0.03 16.49
CA PHE A 162 -5.12 -0.09 17.30
C PHE A 162 -4.76 -0.41 18.74
N LYS A 163 -5.58 0.03 19.68
CA LYS A 163 -5.46 -0.31 21.10
C LYS A 163 -6.84 -0.62 21.64
N ILE A 164 -6.98 -1.73 22.35
CA ILE A 164 -8.24 -2.06 23.01
C ILE A 164 -8.22 -1.42 24.40
N THR A 165 -9.32 -0.78 24.78
CA THR A 165 -9.47 -0.12 26.08
C THR A 165 -10.79 -0.53 26.73
N GLU A 166 -10.89 -0.39 28.04
CA GLU A 166 -12.15 -0.53 28.77
C GLU A 166 -12.98 0.75 28.62
N ALA A 167 -14.24 0.61 28.26
CA ALA A 167 -15.18 1.73 28.19
C ALA A 167 -15.56 2.23 29.59
N LYS A 168 -15.84 3.52 29.72
CA LYS A 168 -16.26 4.12 31.00
C LYS A 168 -17.64 3.64 31.44
N SER A 169 -18.51 3.40 30.47
CA SER A 169 -19.87 2.91 30.65
C SER A 169 -20.33 2.19 29.39
N ASP A 170 -21.49 1.53 29.47
CA ASP A 170 -22.13 0.87 28.33
C ASP A 170 -22.94 1.85 27.45
N ASP A 171 -22.82 3.16 27.68
CA ASP A 171 -23.42 4.17 26.80
C ASP A 171 -22.78 4.09 25.39
N PRO A 172 -23.58 4.05 24.30
CA PRO A 172 -23.06 4.08 22.94
C PRO A 172 -22.06 5.20 22.63
N ALA A 173 -22.09 6.33 23.35
CA ALA A 173 -21.12 7.40 23.21
C ALA A 173 -19.72 7.00 23.74
N ASP A 174 -19.65 6.24 24.82
CA ASP A 174 -18.40 5.78 25.45
C ASP A 174 -17.78 4.58 24.71
N LEU A 175 -18.54 3.93 23.82
CA LEU A 175 -18.09 2.81 22.97
C LEU A 175 -17.52 3.24 21.62
N GLN A 176 -17.47 4.54 21.33
CA GLN A 176 -16.97 5.04 20.05
C GLN A 176 -15.44 4.98 19.97
N PRO A 177 -14.86 4.57 18.83
CA PRO A 177 -13.42 4.62 18.64
C PRO A 177 -12.87 6.05 18.72
N ILE A 178 -11.74 6.21 19.39
CA ILE A 178 -11.07 7.51 19.56
C ILE A 178 -9.78 7.51 18.75
N VAL A 179 -9.65 8.49 17.85
CA VAL A 179 -8.44 8.66 17.03
C VAL A 179 -7.54 9.70 17.69
N SER A 180 -6.28 9.35 17.91
CA SER A 180 -5.24 10.24 18.41
C SER A 180 -3.94 10.09 17.61
N GLY A 181 -2.99 11.00 17.79
CA GLY A 181 -1.67 10.95 17.16
C GLY A 181 -1.43 12.03 16.10
N ARG A 182 -0.48 11.76 15.20
CA ARG A 182 0.00 12.67 14.15
C ARG A 182 0.10 11.92 12.82
N ARG A 183 0.38 12.62 11.73
CA ARG A 183 0.43 12.05 10.36
C ARG A 183 1.37 10.86 10.22
N GLU A 184 2.44 10.87 11.00
CA GLU A 184 3.48 9.86 11.01
C GLU A 184 3.04 8.61 11.78
N TYR A 185 2.15 8.77 12.76
CA TYR A 185 1.70 7.71 13.65
C TYR A 185 0.35 8.03 14.28
N TYR A 186 -0.66 7.22 13.97
CA TYR A 186 -2.00 7.31 14.55
C TYR A 186 -2.27 6.12 15.47
N THR A 187 -3.03 6.37 16.53
CA THR A 187 -3.58 5.33 17.40
C THR A 187 -5.11 5.44 17.39
N VAL A 188 -5.77 4.33 17.10
CA VAL A 188 -7.22 4.18 17.25
C VAL A 188 -7.49 3.36 18.51
N GLU A 189 -8.02 4.01 19.54
CA GLU A 189 -8.50 3.34 20.74
C GLU A 189 -9.90 2.80 20.49
N VAL A 190 -10.13 1.54 20.83
CA VAL A 190 -11.41 0.83 20.66
C VAL A 190 -11.91 0.43 22.04
N PRO A 191 -12.84 1.21 22.62
CA PRO A 191 -13.44 0.88 23.90
C PRO A 191 -14.37 -0.34 23.79
N LEU A 192 -14.26 -1.25 24.76
CA LEU A 192 -15.15 -2.40 24.92
C LEU A 192 -15.90 -2.31 26.26
N PRO A 193 -17.14 -2.85 26.34
CA PRO A 193 -17.84 -3.00 27.61
C PRO A 193 -17.00 -3.74 28.65
N GLY A 194 -17.13 -3.39 29.93
CA GLY A 194 -16.28 -3.93 31.00
C GLY A 194 -16.29 -5.47 31.08
N GLU A 195 -17.44 -6.09 30.89
CA GLU A 195 -17.57 -7.56 30.86
C GLU A 195 -16.76 -8.19 29.71
N VAL A 196 -16.84 -7.60 28.52
CA VAL A 196 -16.14 -8.08 27.32
C VAL A 196 -14.63 -7.83 27.45
N PHE A 197 -14.24 -6.65 27.93
CA PHE A 197 -12.84 -6.31 28.17
C PHE A 197 -12.20 -7.23 29.22
N GLY A 198 -12.92 -7.53 30.30
CA GLY A 198 -12.45 -8.41 31.37
C GLY A 198 -12.15 -9.84 30.89
N ALA A 199 -12.88 -10.33 29.88
CA ALA A 199 -12.69 -11.64 29.27
C ALA A 199 -11.46 -11.73 28.35
N LEU A 200 -10.84 -10.61 27.98
CA LEU A 200 -9.67 -10.60 27.09
C LEU A 200 -8.40 -11.14 27.79
N PRO A 201 -7.47 -11.73 27.02
CA PRO A 201 -6.11 -12.02 27.47
C PRO A 201 -5.41 -10.78 28.05
N GLU A 202 -4.56 -10.99 29.06
CA GLU A 202 -3.82 -9.90 29.73
C GLU A 202 -2.98 -9.07 28.74
N GLU A 203 -2.42 -9.70 27.72
CA GLU A 203 -1.57 -9.02 26.75
C GLU A 203 -2.33 -7.97 25.91
N LEU A 204 -3.64 -8.17 25.73
CA LEU A 204 -4.53 -7.19 25.08
C LEU A 204 -5.00 -6.12 26.07
N LYS A 205 -5.24 -6.50 27.33
CA LYS A 205 -5.65 -5.57 28.40
C LYS A 205 -4.53 -4.61 28.80
N GLU A 206 -3.27 -5.02 28.68
CA GLU A 206 -2.09 -4.17 28.82
C GLU A 206 -2.06 -3.01 27.81
N GLY A 207 -2.88 -3.07 26.75
CA GLY A 207 -3.03 -2.00 25.79
C GLY A 207 -1.84 -1.85 24.83
N LYS A 208 -1.17 -2.96 24.51
CA LYS A 208 -0.13 -3.02 23.49
C LYS A 208 -0.69 -2.64 22.11
N PRO A 209 0.09 -1.92 21.26
CA PRO A 209 -0.38 -1.50 19.95
C PRO A 209 -0.53 -2.69 19.01
N LEU A 210 -1.71 -2.83 18.43
CA LEU A 210 -2.11 -3.87 17.49
C LEU A 210 -1.92 -3.35 16.06
N GLN A 211 -1.16 -4.09 15.26
CA GLN A 211 -0.80 -3.69 13.91
C GLN A 211 -1.85 -4.15 12.89
N VAL A 212 -2.03 -3.35 11.85
CA VAL A 212 -2.84 -3.72 10.68
C VAL A 212 -2.01 -3.54 9.41
N TYR A 213 -2.09 -4.53 8.53
CA TYR A 213 -1.39 -4.60 7.25
C TYR A 213 -2.38 -4.35 6.11
N PRO A 214 -2.52 -3.09 5.65
CA PRO A 214 -3.41 -2.77 4.54
C PRO A 214 -2.84 -3.28 3.21
N VAL A 215 -3.65 -3.99 2.43
CA VAL A 215 -3.29 -4.44 1.08
C VAL A 215 -4.39 -4.10 0.08
N LEU A 216 -4.01 -3.54 -1.07
CA LEU A 216 -4.91 -3.13 -2.14
C LEU A 216 -4.76 -4.03 -3.37
N PHE A 217 -5.86 -4.65 -3.81
CA PHE A 217 -5.94 -5.35 -5.09
C PHE A 217 -6.99 -4.68 -5.98
N ASN A 218 -6.61 -4.35 -7.21
CA ASN A 218 -7.46 -3.68 -8.18
C ASN A 218 -7.65 -4.54 -9.45
N VAL A 219 -8.90 -4.68 -9.89
CA VAL A 219 -9.24 -5.14 -11.24
C VAL A 219 -10.46 -4.37 -11.74
N GLY A 220 -10.26 -3.53 -12.76
CA GLY A 220 -11.38 -2.87 -13.42
C GLY A 220 -12.29 -3.88 -14.13
N ILE A 221 -13.62 -3.76 -13.97
CA ILE A 221 -14.58 -4.69 -14.60
C ILE A 221 -15.45 -4.06 -15.69
N ASN A 222 -15.47 -2.73 -15.79
CA ASN A 222 -16.40 -1.98 -16.63
C ASN A 222 -15.91 -1.83 -18.10
N GLN A 223 -16.67 -1.10 -18.91
CA GLN A 223 -16.29 -0.77 -20.28
C GLN A 223 -15.02 0.09 -20.37
N GLN A 224 -14.80 1.02 -19.44
CA GLN A 224 -13.59 1.85 -19.40
C GLN A 224 -12.34 1.00 -19.20
N GLN A 225 -12.40 -0.07 -18.40
CA GLN A 225 -11.29 -1.01 -18.32
C GLN A 225 -11.01 -1.71 -19.65
N THR A 226 -12.06 -2.04 -20.43
CA THR A 226 -11.85 -2.59 -21.79
C THR A 226 -11.12 -1.62 -22.70
N LEU A 227 -11.36 -0.31 -22.52
CA LEU A 227 -10.64 0.73 -23.27
C LEU A 227 -9.19 0.83 -22.80
N ALA A 228 -8.93 0.80 -21.49
CA ALA A 228 -7.57 0.73 -20.95
C ALA A 228 -6.80 -0.48 -21.51
N GLU A 229 -7.36 -1.69 -21.45
CA GLU A 229 -6.69 -2.90 -21.92
C GLU A 229 -6.41 -2.92 -23.43
N ARG A 230 -7.18 -2.16 -24.23
CA ARG A 230 -7.03 -2.12 -25.70
C ARG A 230 -6.20 -0.95 -26.20
N PHE A 231 -6.33 0.21 -25.55
CA PHE A 231 -5.85 1.49 -26.06
C PHE A 231 -5.18 2.37 -25.00
N GLY A 232 -5.25 1.99 -23.73
CA GLY A 232 -4.69 2.76 -22.63
C GLY A 232 -3.55 2.02 -21.94
N ASP A 233 -3.34 2.37 -20.68
CA ASP A 233 -2.33 1.79 -19.82
C ASP A 233 -2.96 1.06 -18.63
N ILE A 234 -2.42 -0.12 -18.31
CA ILE A 234 -2.80 -0.94 -17.17
C ILE A 234 -1.65 -1.12 -16.17
N SER A 235 -0.49 -0.48 -16.42
CA SER A 235 0.73 -0.60 -15.61
C SER A 235 0.48 -0.25 -14.14
N SER A 236 -0.32 0.78 -13.85
CA SER A 236 -0.68 1.15 -12.48
C SER A 236 -1.40 0.01 -11.75
N GLN A 237 -2.30 -0.73 -12.42
CA GLN A 237 -2.98 -1.87 -11.82
C GLN A 237 -2.01 -3.03 -11.56
N GLU A 238 -1.15 -3.35 -12.52
CA GLU A 238 -0.14 -4.42 -12.39
C GLU A 238 0.82 -4.10 -11.23
N ARG A 239 1.34 -2.88 -11.17
CA ARG A 239 2.22 -2.39 -10.11
C ARG A 239 1.56 -2.43 -8.73
N ILE A 240 0.30 -1.97 -8.62
CA ILE A 240 -0.45 -2.01 -7.36
C ILE A 240 -0.61 -3.47 -6.90
N ASN A 241 -1.08 -4.36 -7.77
CA ASN A 241 -1.32 -5.75 -7.40
C ASN A 241 -0.03 -6.49 -7.02
N GLN A 242 1.07 -6.27 -7.77
CA GLN A 242 2.36 -6.87 -7.48
C GLN A 242 2.92 -6.42 -6.13
N LYS A 243 2.96 -5.10 -5.89
CA LYS A 243 3.44 -4.54 -4.61
C LYS A 243 2.64 -5.06 -3.42
N ASN A 244 1.31 -5.14 -3.54
CA ASN A 244 0.45 -5.58 -2.44
C ASN A 244 0.47 -7.09 -2.24
N PHE A 245 0.81 -7.88 -3.27
CA PHE A 245 1.10 -9.29 -3.13
C PHE A 245 2.34 -9.53 -2.27
N GLU A 246 3.42 -8.78 -2.48
CA GLU A 246 4.65 -8.87 -1.67
C GLU A 246 4.38 -8.56 -0.19
N ILE A 247 3.55 -7.56 0.10
CA ILE A 247 3.13 -7.24 1.48
C ILE A 247 2.32 -8.39 2.09
N LEU A 248 1.39 -8.97 1.34
CA LEU A 248 0.55 -10.08 1.78
C LEU A 248 1.38 -11.34 2.05
N GLU A 249 2.34 -11.65 1.18
CA GLU A 249 3.26 -12.78 1.33
C GLU A 249 4.18 -12.60 2.55
N ALA A 250 4.71 -11.38 2.76
CA ALA A 250 5.51 -11.06 3.94
C ALA A 250 4.69 -11.18 5.24
N TYR A 251 3.42 -10.76 5.23
CA TYR A 251 2.52 -10.95 6.36
C TYR A 251 2.27 -12.45 6.62
N TYR A 252 1.98 -13.24 5.59
CA TYR A 252 1.79 -14.68 5.73
C TYR A 252 3.01 -15.36 6.34
N LYS A 253 4.22 -15.02 5.90
CA LYS A 253 5.47 -15.53 6.45
C LYS A 253 5.63 -15.18 7.94
N SER A 254 5.43 -13.91 8.30
CA SER A 254 5.46 -13.44 9.69
C SER A 254 4.45 -14.19 10.57
N LEU A 255 3.26 -14.47 10.02
CA LEU A 255 2.23 -15.22 10.71
C LEU A 255 2.62 -16.69 10.91
N SER A 256 3.12 -17.36 9.87
CA SER A 256 3.55 -18.77 9.97
C SER A 256 4.74 -18.98 10.91
N ASP A 257 5.61 -17.98 11.02
CA ASP A 257 6.78 -18.04 11.91
C ASP A 257 6.40 -17.91 13.39
N LYS A 258 5.32 -17.19 13.69
CA LYS A 258 4.89 -16.86 15.06
C LYS A 258 3.73 -17.71 15.57
N LEU A 259 2.93 -18.28 14.68
CA LEU A 259 1.70 -19.00 15.04
C LEU A 259 1.56 -20.33 14.30
N PRO A 260 1.16 -21.39 15.01
CA PRO A 260 0.75 -22.62 14.35
C PRO A 260 -0.44 -22.38 13.41
N LEU A 261 -0.36 -22.87 12.17
CA LEU A 261 -1.42 -22.66 11.15
C LEU A 261 -2.79 -23.23 11.57
N GLN A 262 -2.84 -24.15 12.54
CA GLN A 262 -4.09 -24.67 13.10
C GLN A 262 -4.93 -23.60 13.86
N TYR A 263 -4.36 -22.42 14.11
CA TYR A 263 -5.04 -21.28 14.75
C TYR A 263 -5.80 -20.43 13.72
N LEU A 264 -5.60 -20.69 12.43
CA LEU A 264 -6.37 -20.06 11.37
C LEU A 264 -7.75 -20.72 11.24
N PRO A 265 -8.75 -20.01 10.69
CA PRO A 265 -10.09 -20.56 10.59
C PRO A 265 -10.11 -21.79 9.70
N CYS A 266 -10.84 -22.82 10.14
CA CYS A 266 -11.07 -24.01 9.35
C CYS A 266 -12.26 -23.77 8.40
N PHE A 267 -11.98 -23.85 7.10
CA PHE A 267 -12.99 -23.77 6.04
C PHE A 267 -13.29 -25.18 5.52
N GLN A 268 -14.53 -25.44 5.07
CA GLN A 268 -14.92 -26.71 4.44
C GLN A 268 -14.05 -27.00 3.22
N THR A 269 -13.77 -25.96 2.44
CA THR A 269 -12.84 -26.05 1.32
C THR A 269 -11.40 -26.09 1.86
N GLN A 270 -10.70 -27.22 1.79
CA GLN A 270 -9.34 -27.37 2.34
C GLN A 270 -8.19 -27.05 1.36
N THR A 271 -8.30 -25.98 0.57
CA THR A 271 -7.16 -25.51 -0.23
C THR A 271 -6.07 -24.93 0.67
N ASP A 272 -4.83 -25.36 0.48
CA ASP A 272 -3.72 -24.86 1.29
C ASP A 272 -3.48 -23.35 1.04
N LEU A 273 -3.14 -22.61 2.10
CA LEU A 273 -2.97 -21.15 2.00
C LEU A 273 -1.75 -20.77 1.16
N LYS A 274 -0.69 -21.59 1.18
CA LYS A 274 0.49 -21.39 0.34
C LYS A 274 0.15 -21.62 -1.13
N GLU A 275 -0.63 -22.65 -1.45
CA GLU A 275 -1.12 -22.90 -2.82
C GLU A 275 -1.97 -21.72 -3.33
N LEU A 276 -2.84 -21.15 -2.49
CA LEU A 276 -3.61 -19.96 -2.85
C LEU A 276 -2.72 -18.75 -3.13
N LEU A 277 -1.68 -18.52 -2.32
CA LEU A 277 -0.69 -17.44 -2.53
C LEU A 277 0.10 -17.65 -3.82
N GLU A 278 0.59 -18.86 -4.09
CA GLU A 278 1.28 -19.20 -5.33
C GLU A 278 0.37 -18.96 -6.55
N THR A 279 -0.90 -19.38 -6.46
CA THR A 279 -1.90 -19.18 -7.51
C THR A 279 -2.22 -17.69 -7.71
N LEU A 280 -2.27 -16.90 -6.64
CA LEU A 280 -2.44 -15.45 -6.73
C LEU A 280 -1.26 -14.79 -7.44
N GLY A 281 -0.02 -15.14 -7.06
CA GLY A 281 1.19 -14.64 -7.71
C GLY A 281 1.22 -14.96 -9.21
N GLN A 282 0.88 -16.21 -9.58
CA GLN A 282 0.74 -16.60 -10.99
C GLN A 282 -0.33 -15.78 -11.72
N ASN A 283 -1.48 -15.52 -11.09
CA ASN A 283 -2.57 -14.75 -11.69
C ASN A 283 -2.22 -13.27 -11.91
N ILE A 284 -1.39 -12.69 -11.04
CA ILE A 284 -0.89 -11.33 -11.18
C ILE A 284 0.06 -11.22 -12.38
N MET A 285 0.91 -12.22 -12.59
CA MET A 285 1.83 -12.26 -13.73
C MET A 285 1.14 -12.65 -15.05
N THR A 286 -0.01 -13.30 -14.98
CA THR A 286 -0.74 -13.80 -16.15
C THR A 286 -1.48 -12.65 -16.86
N LYS A 287 -1.15 -12.46 -18.14
CA LYS A 287 -1.86 -11.51 -19.02
C LYS A 287 -3.24 -12.04 -19.43
N LYS A 288 -4.23 -11.89 -18.55
CA LYS A 288 -5.63 -12.24 -18.78
C LYS A 288 -6.51 -10.99 -18.69
N ARG A 289 -7.38 -10.79 -19.68
CA ARG A 289 -8.32 -9.66 -19.69
C ARG A 289 -9.22 -9.71 -18.46
N LYS A 290 -9.28 -8.60 -17.73
CA LYS A 290 -10.07 -8.40 -16.51
C LYS A 290 -9.96 -9.61 -15.60
N ASN A 291 -8.74 -9.96 -15.20
CA ASN A 291 -8.48 -11.15 -14.41
C ASN A 291 -9.03 -11.04 -12.98
N VAL A 292 -10.35 -11.17 -12.83
CA VAL A 292 -11.07 -11.05 -11.55
C VAL A 292 -10.70 -12.15 -10.54
N GLU A 293 -10.04 -13.21 -10.98
CA GLU A 293 -9.52 -14.25 -10.09
C GLU A 293 -8.49 -13.70 -9.10
N ILE A 294 -7.74 -12.64 -9.47
CA ILE A 294 -6.86 -11.91 -8.54
C ILE A 294 -7.66 -11.44 -7.30
N LEU A 295 -8.85 -10.86 -7.52
CA LEU A 295 -9.70 -10.36 -6.44
C LEU A 295 -10.29 -11.50 -5.60
N TRP A 296 -10.73 -12.57 -6.26
CA TRP A 296 -11.30 -13.75 -5.58
C TRP A 296 -10.26 -14.46 -4.72
N LEU A 297 -9.04 -14.63 -5.23
CA LEU A 297 -7.93 -15.27 -4.53
C LEU A 297 -7.47 -14.41 -3.35
N ALA A 298 -7.17 -13.13 -3.57
CA ALA A 298 -6.79 -12.20 -2.49
C ALA A 298 -7.85 -12.15 -1.40
N GLY A 299 -9.12 -12.19 -1.81
CA GLY A 299 -10.25 -12.23 -0.90
C GLY A 299 -10.39 -13.53 -0.10
N THR A 300 -10.14 -14.67 -0.74
CA THR A 300 -10.15 -15.98 -0.08
C THR A 300 -9.00 -16.08 0.92
N ILE A 301 -7.80 -15.68 0.51
CA ILE A 301 -6.59 -15.63 1.35
C ILE A 301 -6.83 -14.75 2.58
N CYS A 302 -7.40 -13.55 2.40
CA CYS A 302 -7.71 -12.65 3.51
C CYS A 302 -8.65 -13.29 4.55
N ARG A 303 -9.67 -14.04 4.12
CA ARG A 303 -10.56 -14.77 5.04
C ARG A 303 -9.84 -15.89 5.78
N ARG A 304 -9.00 -16.65 5.08
CA ARG A 304 -8.16 -17.70 5.71
C ARG A 304 -7.15 -17.14 6.69
N LEU A 305 -6.81 -15.86 6.57
CA LEU A 305 -5.91 -15.13 7.46
C LEU A 305 -6.63 -14.35 8.58
N ASN A 306 -7.92 -14.62 8.86
CA ASN A 306 -8.71 -13.84 9.84
C ASN A 306 -8.82 -12.33 9.54
N GLY A 307 -8.51 -11.92 8.31
CA GLY A 307 -8.40 -10.53 7.91
C GLY A 307 -9.73 -9.82 7.74
N ILE A 308 -9.63 -8.52 7.49
CA ILE A 308 -10.77 -7.63 7.25
C ILE A 308 -10.88 -7.38 5.76
N ARG A 309 -12.09 -7.48 5.21
CA ARG A 309 -12.33 -7.31 3.77
C ARG A 309 -13.17 -6.09 3.47
N PHE A 310 -12.70 -5.30 2.51
CA PHE A 310 -13.37 -4.13 1.98
C PHE A 310 -13.52 -4.26 0.47
N THR A 311 -14.65 -3.80 -0.06
CA THR A 311 -14.90 -3.79 -1.51
C THR A 311 -15.42 -2.43 -1.93
N SER A 312 -14.74 -1.80 -2.89
CA SER A 312 -15.09 -0.48 -3.38
C SER A 312 -15.11 -0.40 -4.91
N CYS A 313 -15.83 0.60 -5.39
CA CYS A 313 -15.76 1.10 -6.76
C CYS A 313 -16.07 2.60 -6.70
N LYS A 314 -16.06 3.29 -7.85
CA LYS A 314 -16.28 4.76 -7.95
C LYS A 314 -17.40 5.31 -7.05
N SER A 315 -18.51 4.60 -6.93
CA SER A 315 -19.68 5.08 -6.18
C SER A 315 -20.13 4.13 -5.06
N ALA A 316 -19.43 3.01 -4.86
CA ALA A 316 -19.79 1.93 -3.94
C ALA A 316 -21.23 1.36 -4.09
N LYS A 317 -21.92 1.63 -5.21
CA LYS A 317 -23.30 1.20 -5.49
C LYS A 317 -23.33 -0.01 -6.40
N ASP A 318 -23.23 0.19 -7.71
CA ASP A 318 -23.61 -0.83 -8.70
C ASP A 318 -22.56 -1.96 -8.80
N ARG A 319 -21.33 -1.65 -9.21
CA ARG A 319 -20.24 -2.65 -9.33
C ARG A 319 -19.92 -3.32 -8.00
N THR A 320 -19.92 -2.55 -6.91
CA THR A 320 -19.71 -3.08 -5.56
C THR A 320 -20.80 -4.07 -5.18
N SER A 321 -22.06 -3.79 -5.53
CA SER A 321 -23.15 -4.76 -5.31
C SER A 321 -22.93 -6.05 -6.08
N MET A 322 -22.43 -5.96 -7.32
CA MET A 322 -22.12 -7.15 -8.11
C MET A 322 -21.03 -8.00 -7.44
N SER A 323 -19.94 -7.39 -6.98
CA SER A 323 -18.85 -8.13 -6.31
C SER A 323 -19.27 -8.70 -4.96
N VAL A 324 -19.88 -7.88 -4.10
CA VAL A 324 -20.30 -8.29 -2.75
C VAL A 324 -21.31 -9.44 -2.79
N THR A 325 -22.33 -9.36 -3.67
CA THR A 325 -23.32 -10.46 -3.78
C THR A 325 -22.72 -11.72 -4.37
N LEU A 326 -21.79 -11.60 -5.32
CA LEU A 326 -21.09 -12.75 -5.90
C LEU A 326 -20.27 -13.47 -4.84
N GLU A 327 -19.54 -12.72 -4.05
CA GLU A 327 -18.77 -13.20 -2.92
C GLU A 327 -19.64 -13.87 -1.85
N GLN A 328 -20.73 -13.22 -1.43
CA GLN A 328 -21.65 -13.79 -0.45
C GLN A 328 -22.21 -15.12 -0.93
N CYS A 329 -22.59 -15.20 -2.20
CA CYS A 329 -23.07 -16.44 -2.81
C CYS A 329 -21.97 -17.51 -2.94
N ALA A 330 -20.72 -17.11 -3.19
CA ALA A 330 -19.57 -18.03 -3.18
C ALA A 330 -19.35 -18.62 -1.79
N LEU A 331 -19.39 -17.80 -0.73
CA LEU A 331 -19.30 -18.29 0.65
C LEU A 331 -20.43 -19.25 1.00
N LEU A 332 -21.67 -18.96 0.57
CA LEU A 332 -22.77 -19.90 0.78
C LEU A 332 -22.51 -21.27 0.12
N ARG A 333 -21.94 -21.27 -1.08
CA ARG A 333 -21.62 -22.50 -1.81
C ARG A 333 -20.45 -23.25 -1.19
N ASP A 334 -19.41 -22.52 -0.82
CA ASP A 334 -18.13 -23.10 -0.42
C ASP A 334 -18.11 -23.51 1.06
N GLU A 335 -18.92 -22.85 1.91
CA GLU A 335 -18.85 -22.99 3.37
C GLU A 335 -20.21 -23.28 4.05
N HIS A 336 -21.32 -23.16 3.30
CA HIS A 336 -22.67 -23.36 3.84
C HIS A 336 -23.54 -24.24 2.95
N GLU A 337 -22.91 -25.13 2.18
CA GLU A 337 -23.56 -26.22 1.44
C GLU A 337 -24.64 -25.77 0.42
N LEU A 338 -24.58 -24.53 -0.07
CA LEU A 338 -25.44 -24.12 -1.18
C LEU A 338 -25.10 -24.94 -2.42
N ASN A 339 -26.06 -25.75 -2.85
CA ASN A 339 -25.91 -26.59 -4.03
C ASN A 339 -25.58 -25.75 -5.28
N LYS A 340 -24.58 -26.20 -6.04
CA LYS A 340 -24.02 -25.53 -7.23
C LYS A 340 -25.10 -25.21 -8.28
N ASP A 341 -26.13 -26.02 -8.41
CA ASP A 341 -27.23 -25.81 -9.35
C ASP A 341 -28.09 -24.59 -9.00
N TYR A 342 -28.10 -24.19 -7.72
CA TYR A 342 -28.83 -23.02 -7.23
C TYR A 342 -27.98 -21.76 -7.14
N PHE A 343 -26.68 -21.82 -7.44
CA PHE A 343 -25.76 -20.69 -7.30
C PHE A 343 -26.23 -19.44 -8.03
N VAL A 344 -26.55 -19.56 -9.33
CA VAL A 344 -26.99 -18.41 -10.15
C VAL A 344 -28.33 -17.87 -9.66
N ARG A 345 -29.25 -18.76 -9.26
CA ARG A 345 -30.56 -18.37 -8.74
C ARG A 345 -30.44 -17.61 -7.41
N ALA A 346 -29.58 -18.07 -6.51
CA ALA A 346 -29.30 -17.39 -5.25
C ALA A 346 -28.65 -16.02 -5.48
N LEU A 347 -27.67 -15.95 -6.38
CA LEU A 347 -27.02 -14.69 -6.76
C LEU A 347 -28.01 -13.67 -7.34
N ASP A 348 -28.89 -14.10 -8.24
CA ASP A 348 -29.92 -13.26 -8.83
C ASP A 348 -30.94 -12.79 -7.79
N CYS A 349 -31.31 -13.65 -6.84
CA CYS A 349 -32.18 -13.29 -5.73
C CYS A 349 -31.55 -12.19 -4.86
N MET A 350 -30.27 -12.34 -4.48
CA MET A 350 -29.54 -11.33 -3.69
C MET A 350 -29.47 -9.97 -4.40
N ARG A 351 -29.35 -9.96 -5.73
CA ARG A 351 -29.27 -8.72 -6.52
C ARG A 351 -30.63 -8.09 -6.79
N ARG A 352 -31.69 -8.88 -6.85
CA ARG A 352 -33.06 -8.39 -7.10
C ARG A 352 -33.75 -7.91 -5.82
N GLU A 353 -33.60 -8.66 -4.74
CA GLU A 353 -34.38 -8.46 -3.50
C GLU A 353 -33.50 -8.33 -2.23
N GLY A 354 -32.18 -8.48 -2.35
CA GLY A 354 -31.27 -8.40 -1.20
C GLY A 354 -30.86 -6.98 -0.83
N CYS A 355 -30.16 -6.84 0.31
CA CYS A 355 -29.82 -5.54 0.90
C CYS A 355 -29.08 -4.56 -0.04
N ARG A 356 -28.36 -5.09 -1.04
CA ARG A 356 -27.59 -4.27 -1.97
C ARG A 356 -28.47 -3.46 -2.94
N ILE A 357 -29.67 -3.94 -3.29
CA ILE A 357 -30.61 -3.13 -4.10
C ILE A 357 -31.22 -1.99 -3.27
N GLU A 358 -31.41 -2.18 -1.95
CA GLU A 358 -31.86 -1.13 -1.04
C GLU A 358 -30.85 0.01 -0.96
N ASN A 359 -29.55 -0.30 -0.99
CA ASN A 359 -28.51 0.72 -1.03
C ASN A 359 -28.62 1.58 -2.31
N VAL A 360 -28.94 0.95 -3.45
CA VAL A 360 -29.19 1.69 -4.70
C VAL A 360 -30.42 2.58 -4.55
N GLN A 361 -31.54 2.03 -4.05
CA GLN A 361 -32.77 2.79 -3.82
C GLN A 361 -32.55 3.98 -2.89
N LYS A 362 -31.82 3.82 -1.78
CA LYS A 362 -31.51 4.92 -0.86
C LYS A 362 -30.69 6.04 -1.52
N ASN A 363 -29.79 5.68 -2.44
CA ASN A 363 -28.89 6.64 -3.08
C ASN A 363 -29.49 7.37 -4.28
N ILE A 364 -30.28 6.68 -5.10
CA ILE A 364 -30.79 7.25 -6.37
C ILE A 364 -32.31 7.21 -6.47
N LYS A 365 -33.01 6.85 -5.38
CA LYS A 365 -34.47 6.76 -5.29
C LYS A 365 -35.12 5.78 -6.27
N CYS A 366 -34.32 4.84 -6.81
CA CYS A 366 -34.77 3.85 -7.79
C CYS A 366 -34.18 2.47 -7.46
N ARG A 367 -35.00 1.41 -7.53
CA ARG A 367 -34.56 0.01 -7.39
C ARG A 367 -34.00 -0.57 -8.68
N LYS A 368 -33.10 0.15 -9.35
CA LYS A 368 -32.43 -0.32 -10.56
C LYS A 368 -30.96 0.08 -10.55
N TYR A 369 -30.09 -0.87 -10.86
CA TYR A 369 -28.67 -0.61 -11.07
C TYR A 369 -28.48 0.27 -12.30
N ALA A 370 -27.60 1.26 -12.20
CA ALA A 370 -27.37 2.26 -13.24
C ALA A 370 -26.44 1.75 -14.36
N PHE A 371 -26.83 0.64 -15.01
CA PHE A 371 -26.15 0.07 -16.16
C PHE A 371 -27.05 0.08 -17.40
N ASN A 372 -26.43 0.22 -18.58
CA ASN A 372 -27.10 -0.09 -19.85
C ASN A 372 -26.59 -1.42 -20.44
N MET A 373 -27.39 -2.01 -21.33
CA MET A 373 -27.10 -3.32 -21.92
C MET A 373 -25.72 -3.40 -22.60
N LEU A 374 -25.35 -2.36 -23.35
CA LEU A 374 -24.05 -2.30 -24.04
C LEU A 374 -22.88 -2.26 -23.06
N GLN A 375 -23.01 -1.53 -21.95
CA GLN A 375 -22.00 -1.51 -20.88
C GLN A 375 -21.84 -2.91 -20.27
N LEU A 376 -22.94 -3.61 -20.00
CA LEU A 376 -22.91 -4.95 -19.39
C LEU A 376 -22.24 -6.00 -20.29
N MET A 377 -22.24 -5.83 -21.61
CA MET A 377 -21.50 -6.72 -22.50
C MET A 377 -19.98 -6.71 -22.22
N ALA A 378 -19.46 -5.61 -21.67
CA ALA A 378 -18.05 -5.52 -21.27
C ALA A 378 -17.77 -6.21 -19.92
N PHE A 379 -18.77 -6.50 -19.10
CA PHE A 379 -18.56 -7.06 -17.77
C PHE A 379 -18.29 -8.57 -17.82
N PRO A 380 -17.46 -9.11 -16.91
CA PRO A 380 -17.38 -10.55 -16.68
C PRO A 380 -18.77 -11.13 -16.36
N LYS A 381 -19.04 -12.37 -16.80
CA LYS A 381 -20.38 -12.98 -16.78
C LYS A 381 -21.06 -12.91 -15.40
N PHE A 382 -20.36 -13.32 -14.35
CA PHE A 382 -20.90 -13.32 -12.98
C PHE A 382 -21.06 -11.94 -12.35
N TYR A 383 -20.50 -10.88 -12.95
CA TYR A 383 -20.63 -9.50 -12.49
C TYR A 383 -21.78 -8.75 -13.17
N ARG A 384 -22.64 -9.43 -13.93
CA ARG A 384 -23.80 -8.82 -14.58
C ARG A 384 -25.05 -8.97 -13.69
N PRO A 385 -25.84 -7.90 -13.50
CA PRO A 385 -27.10 -7.99 -12.77
C PRO A 385 -28.16 -8.77 -13.58
N PRO A 386 -29.16 -9.38 -12.92
CA PRO A 386 -30.25 -10.08 -13.61
C PRO A 386 -31.14 -9.12 -14.40
N GLU A 387 -31.78 -9.63 -15.45
CA GLU A 387 -32.68 -8.83 -16.30
C GLU A 387 -33.84 -8.20 -15.51
N GLY A 388 -34.20 -6.97 -15.89
CA GLY A 388 -35.20 -6.16 -15.20
C GLY A 388 -34.70 -5.42 -13.95
N THR A 389 -33.46 -5.65 -13.51
CA THR A 389 -32.88 -4.96 -12.33
C THR A 389 -31.94 -3.81 -12.67
N TYR A 390 -31.75 -3.50 -13.95
CA TYR A 390 -30.87 -2.42 -14.42
C TYR A 390 -31.55 -1.58 -15.49
N GLY A 391 -31.10 -0.33 -15.65
CA GLY A 391 -31.61 0.59 -16.66
C GLY A 391 -31.40 2.05 -16.28
N LYS A 392 -31.79 2.97 -17.17
CA LYS A 392 -31.85 4.39 -16.82
C LYS A 392 -33.03 4.63 -15.86
N VAL A 393 -32.82 5.54 -14.91
CA VAL A 393 -33.91 6.12 -14.15
C VAL A 393 -34.58 7.11 -15.11
N ASP A 394 -35.82 6.83 -15.52
CA ASP A 394 -36.65 7.85 -16.15
C ASP A 394 -36.87 8.92 -15.08
N SER A 395 -36.26 10.09 -15.29
CA SER A 395 -36.29 11.22 -14.35
C SER A 395 -37.55 12.04 -14.50
#